data_AF-A0A8C8D7S4-F1
#
_entry.id   AF-A0A8C8D7S4-F1
#
_cell.length_a   1.000
_cell.length_b   1.000
_cell.length_c   1.000
_cell.angle_alpha   90.00
_cell.angle_beta   90.00
_cell.angle_gamma   90.00
#
_symmetry.space_group_name_H-M   'P 1'
#
loop_
_entity.id
_entity.type
_entity.pdbx_description
1 polymer ?
#
loop_
_entity_poly.entity_id
_entity_poly.type
_entity_poly.pdbx_seq_one_letter_code
_entity_poly.pdbx_strand_id
1 'polypeptide(L)'
;MKMESQVRQNYHHDCEVAINRMINMEMFASYTYTSMAFYFSRDDVALPGFAHFFKENSDEEREQTDKLLSFQNKRGGRIVLQDIKKPDRDEWGNGLEAMQCALQLEKNVNQALLDLHKIASDKVDPHLCDFLETHYLNEQVEAIKKLGDYSPSRTREVDALSFRTSRSQTVMSGAMGWRPCSVLCSWRRM
;
A
#
# COMPACT_ATOMS: atom_id res chain seq x y z
N MET A 1 -29.55 21.84 16.53
CA MET A 1 -29.40 21.48 15.10
C MET A 1 -27.92 21.22 14.84
N LYS A 2 -27.55 20.08 14.24
CA LYS A 2 -26.18 19.90 13.73
C LYS A 2 -26.01 20.89 12.57
N MET A 3 -25.12 21.86 12.73
CA MET A 3 -24.79 22.80 11.66
C MET A 3 -24.05 22.02 10.57
N GLU A 4 -24.61 21.98 9.36
CA GLU A 4 -23.92 21.36 8.23
C GLU A 4 -22.64 22.14 7.90
N SER A 5 -21.63 21.43 7.41
CA SER A 5 -20.36 22.08 7.05
C SER A 5 -20.60 23.08 5.93
N GLN A 6 -20.06 24.29 6.05
CA GLN A 6 -20.20 25.37 5.07
C GLN A 6 -19.74 25.01 3.65
N VAL A 7 -18.84 24.02 3.51
CA VAL A 7 -18.31 23.56 2.21
C VAL A 7 -19.06 22.35 1.63
N ARG A 8 -20.04 21.80 2.35
CA ARG A 8 -20.70 20.56 1.95
C ARG A 8 -21.68 20.83 0.82
N GLN A 9 -21.46 20.20 -0.33
CA GLN A 9 -22.35 20.27 -1.48
C GLN A 9 -22.40 18.92 -2.20
N ASN A 10 -23.61 18.44 -2.48
CA ASN A 10 -23.88 17.16 -3.14
C ASN A 10 -23.07 15.98 -2.54
N TYR A 11 -22.98 15.93 -1.20
CA TYR A 11 -22.26 14.88 -0.49
C TYR A 11 -23.21 14.19 0.47
N HIS A 12 -23.74 13.04 0.07
CA HIS A 12 -24.75 12.34 0.86
C HIS A 12 -24.13 11.70 2.12
N HIS A 13 -24.91 11.54 3.19
CA HIS A 13 -24.43 10.94 4.44
C HIS A 13 -23.92 9.50 4.24
N ASP A 14 -24.61 8.70 3.43
CA ASP A 14 -24.17 7.34 3.07
C ASP A 14 -22.77 7.32 2.43
N CYS A 15 -22.44 8.28 1.57
CA CYS A 15 -21.10 8.41 0.98
C CYS A 15 -20.05 8.75 2.04
N GLU A 16 -20.38 9.66 2.96
CA GLU A 16 -19.49 10.04 4.07
C GLU A 16 -19.20 8.85 5.00
N VAL A 17 -20.21 8.05 5.33
CA VAL A 17 -20.06 6.83 6.13
C VAL A 17 -19.24 5.79 5.37
N ALA A 18 -19.51 5.62 4.08
CA ALA A 18 -18.79 4.65 3.25
C ALA A 18 -17.30 5.02 3.09
N ILE A 19 -16.97 6.31 2.95
CA ILE A 19 -15.58 6.80 2.96
C ILE A 19 -14.89 6.50 4.31
N ASN A 20 -15.57 6.72 5.44
CA ASN A 20 -14.99 6.36 6.75
C ASN A 20 -14.71 4.86 6.88
N ARG A 21 -15.57 4.01 6.30
CA ARG A 21 -15.31 2.56 6.24
C ARG A 21 -14.13 2.22 5.34
N MET A 22 -14.03 2.88 4.19
CA MET A 22 -12.92 2.68 3.26
C MET A 22 -11.58 3.12 3.87
N ILE A 23 -11.54 4.24 4.58
CA ILE A 23 -10.36 4.69 5.36
C ILE A 23 -9.89 3.57 6.30
N ASN A 24 -10.82 2.94 7.03
CA ASN A 24 -10.46 1.85 7.93
C ASN A 24 -9.98 0.58 7.19
N MET A 25 -10.49 0.34 5.98
CA MET A 25 -10.04 -0.77 5.12
C MET A 25 -8.60 -0.56 4.64
N GLU A 26 -8.24 0.64 4.16
CA GLU A 26 -6.86 0.95 3.74
C GLU A 26 -5.89 0.91 4.93
N MET A 27 -6.30 1.43 6.09
CA MET A 27 -5.50 1.31 7.32
C MET A 27 -5.28 -0.15 7.71
N PHE A 28 -6.29 -1.01 7.58
CA PHE A 28 -6.16 -2.44 7.83
C PHE A 28 -5.25 -3.14 6.81
N ALA A 29 -5.34 -2.75 5.53
CA ALA A 29 -4.45 -3.27 4.49
C ALA A 29 -3.00 -2.89 4.77
N SER A 30 -2.73 -1.61 5.08
CA SER A 30 -1.41 -1.13 5.50
C SER A 30 -0.87 -1.89 6.72
N TYR A 31 -1.72 -2.14 7.73
CA TYR A 31 -1.32 -2.86 8.93
C TYR A 31 -1.01 -4.34 8.66
N THR A 32 -1.77 -4.97 7.77
CA THR A 32 -1.53 -6.34 7.30
C THR A 32 -0.21 -6.45 6.54
N TYR A 33 0.07 -5.53 5.63
CA TYR A 33 1.35 -5.48 4.93
C TYR A 33 2.53 -5.19 5.84
N THR A 34 2.35 -4.35 6.87
CA THR A 34 3.36 -4.18 7.93
C THR A 34 3.66 -5.51 8.61
N SER A 35 2.63 -6.28 9.01
CA SER A 35 2.82 -7.60 9.62
C SER A 35 3.61 -8.55 8.71
N MET A 36 3.24 -8.63 7.43
CA MET A 36 3.97 -9.44 6.43
C MET A 36 5.44 -8.99 6.31
N ALA A 37 5.69 -7.69 6.16
CA ALA A 37 7.02 -7.14 5.97
C ALA A 37 7.96 -7.51 7.13
N PHE A 38 7.50 -7.35 8.38
CA PHE A 38 8.30 -7.65 9.56
C PHE A 38 8.44 -9.15 9.83
N TYR A 39 7.48 -9.98 9.41
CA TYR A 39 7.63 -11.43 9.43
C TYR A 39 8.77 -11.89 8.52
N PHE A 40 8.83 -11.43 7.27
CA PHE A 40 9.92 -11.79 6.34
C PHE A 40 11.28 -11.18 6.71
N SER A 41 11.30 -10.21 7.64
CA SER A 41 12.50 -9.60 8.20
C SER A 41 13.06 -10.32 9.42
N ARG A 42 12.39 -11.35 9.95
CA ARG A 42 12.92 -12.15 11.08
C ARG A 42 14.17 -12.91 10.68
N ASP A 43 15.03 -13.21 11.65
CA ASP A 43 16.27 -13.97 11.44
C ASP A 43 16.05 -15.42 11.02
N ASP A 44 14.92 -16.02 11.41
CA ASP A 44 14.52 -17.39 11.07
C ASP A 44 13.78 -17.53 9.73
N VAL A 45 13.38 -16.42 9.11
CA VAL A 45 12.78 -16.38 7.76
C VAL A 45 13.76 -15.77 6.74
N ALA A 46 14.36 -14.62 7.08
CA ALA A 46 15.45 -13.96 6.37
C ALA A 46 15.26 -13.77 4.84
N LEU A 47 14.08 -13.29 4.42
CA LEU A 47 13.76 -13.01 3.01
C LEU A 47 13.61 -11.49 2.77
N PRO A 48 14.71 -10.73 2.70
CA PRO A 48 14.68 -9.26 2.65
C PRO A 48 13.98 -8.69 1.41
N GLY A 49 13.93 -9.43 0.30
CA GLY A 49 13.19 -9.03 -0.89
C GLY A 49 11.68 -8.97 -0.67
N PHE A 50 11.12 -9.98 0.02
CA PHE A 50 9.71 -9.98 0.42
C PHE A 50 9.44 -8.95 1.51
N ALA A 51 10.34 -8.79 2.47
CA ALA A 51 10.22 -7.78 3.51
C ALA A 51 10.12 -6.36 2.91
N HIS A 52 11.02 -6.03 1.96
CA HIS A 52 10.99 -4.76 1.25
C HIS A 52 9.71 -4.59 0.42
N PHE A 53 9.32 -5.61 -0.35
CA PHE A 53 8.12 -5.58 -1.16
C PHE A 53 6.88 -5.26 -0.31
N PHE A 54 6.62 -6.02 0.75
CA PHE A 54 5.46 -5.77 1.60
C PHE A 54 5.58 -4.45 2.36
N LYS A 55 6.79 -3.97 2.66
CA LYS A 55 6.98 -2.65 3.26
C LYS A 55 6.56 -1.53 2.32
N GLU A 56 6.91 -1.62 1.03
CA GLU A 56 6.47 -0.66 0.01
C GLU A 56 4.95 -0.64 -0.12
N ASN A 57 4.30 -1.81 -0.24
CA ASN A 57 2.83 -1.88 -0.31
C ASN A 57 2.20 -1.29 0.97
N SER A 58 2.76 -1.55 2.15
CA SER A 58 2.26 -0.95 3.40
C SER A 58 2.31 0.58 3.40
N ASP A 59 3.36 1.16 2.83
CA ASP A 59 3.52 2.61 2.72
C ASP A 59 2.57 3.18 1.65
N GLU A 60 2.39 2.51 0.51
CA GLU A 60 1.40 2.86 -0.53
C GLU A 60 -0.04 2.90 0.04
N GLU A 61 -0.45 1.90 0.83
CA GLU A 61 -1.78 1.88 1.48
C GLU A 61 -1.99 3.03 2.49
N ARG A 62 -0.91 3.47 3.13
CA ARG A 62 -0.97 4.64 4.03
C ARG A 62 -1.17 5.93 3.23
N GLU A 63 -0.55 6.04 2.06
CA GLU A 63 -0.82 7.16 1.14
C GLU A 63 -2.28 7.14 0.63
N GLN A 64 -2.84 5.97 0.34
CA GLN A 64 -4.28 5.83 -0.02
C GLN A 64 -5.20 6.31 1.11
N THR A 65 -4.86 5.96 2.35
CA THR A 65 -5.56 6.40 3.55
C THR A 65 -5.55 7.94 3.65
N ASP A 66 -4.39 8.57 3.47
CA ASP A 66 -4.23 10.03 3.56
C ASP A 66 -5.00 10.77 2.45
N LYS A 67 -5.06 10.22 1.24
CA LYS A 67 -5.90 10.72 0.14
C LYS A 67 -7.39 10.70 0.53
N LEU A 68 -7.90 9.61 1.10
CA LEU A 68 -9.30 9.51 1.53
C LEU A 68 -9.63 10.48 2.67
N LEU A 69 -8.75 10.60 3.67
CA LEU A 69 -8.90 11.55 4.78
C LEU A 69 -8.97 12.99 4.27
N SER A 70 -8.08 13.34 3.35
CA SER A 70 -8.05 14.65 2.70
C SER A 70 -9.32 14.91 1.89
N PHE A 71 -9.79 13.91 1.13
CA PHE A 71 -11.02 13.99 0.37
C PHE A 71 -12.26 14.18 1.27
N GLN A 72 -12.36 13.41 2.36
CA GLN A 72 -13.45 13.51 3.33
C GLN A 72 -13.58 14.94 3.88
N ASN A 73 -12.46 15.55 4.27
CA ASN A 73 -12.42 16.93 4.73
C ASN A 73 -12.76 17.94 3.61
N LYS A 74 -12.22 17.73 2.39
CA LYS A 74 -12.50 18.58 1.21
C LYS A 74 -13.98 18.67 0.89
N ARG A 75 -14.73 17.57 1.04
CA ARG A 75 -16.18 17.50 0.80
C ARG A 75 -17.03 17.97 1.99
N GLY A 76 -16.41 18.41 3.09
CA GLY A 76 -17.10 18.83 4.30
C GLY A 76 -17.67 17.68 5.13
N GLY A 77 -17.18 16.45 4.93
CA GLY A 77 -17.47 15.30 5.77
C GLY A 77 -16.77 15.39 7.13
N ARG A 78 -17.03 14.40 7.99
CA ARG A 78 -16.40 14.22 9.29
C ARG A 78 -15.75 12.85 9.34
N ILE A 79 -14.46 12.86 9.64
CA ILE A 79 -13.68 11.65 9.84
C ILE A 79 -14.06 11.03 11.18
N VAL A 80 -14.43 9.76 11.16
CA VAL A 80 -14.72 8.97 12.36
C VAL A 80 -13.89 7.69 12.29
N LEU A 81 -12.67 7.75 12.84
CA LEU A 81 -11.77 6.61 12.89
C LEU A 81 -12.34 5.50 13.79
N GLN A 82 -12.02 4.26 13.46
CA GLN A 82 -12.43 3.06 14.19
C GLN A 82 -11.20 2.23 14.58
N ASP A 83 -11.43 1.19 15.37
CA ASP A 83 -10.39 0.22 15.69
C ASP A 83 -9.89 -0.47 14.42
N ILE A 84 -8.59 -0.37 14.16
CA ILE A 84 -7.91 -1.18 13.15
C ILE A 84 -7.75 -2.58 13.75
N LYS A 85 -8.45 -3.56 13.18
CA LYS A 85 -8.32 -4.94 13.65
C LYS A 85 -6.93 -5.47 13.36
N LYS A 86 -6.42 -6.32 14.23
CA LYS A 86 -5.17 -7.04 13.93
C LYS A 86 -5.38 -7.96 12.71
N PRO A 87 -4.31 -8.25 11.94
CA PRO A 87 -4.37 -9.24 10.88
C PRO A 87 -4.85 -10.62 11.41
N ASP A 88 -5.37 -11.44 10.51
CA ASP A 88 -5.90 -12.77 10.82
C ASP A 88 -4.82 -13.75 11.33
N ARG A 89 -3.56 -13.49 10.98
CA ARG A 89 -2.40 -14.29 11.35
C ARG A 89 -1.19 -13.44 11.70
N ASP A 90 -0.34 -14.01 12.55
CA ASP A 90 0.96 -13.46 12.94
C ASP A 90 2.13 -14.16 12.20
N GLU A 91 1.87 -15.35 11.64
CA GLU A 91 2.79 -16.17 10.85
C GLU A 91 2.28 -16.25 9.39
N TRP A 92 3.13 -15.92 8.41
CA TRP A 92 2.73 -15.80 6.99
C TRP A 92 3.22 -16.94 6.10
N GLY A 93 3.90 -17.94 6.70
CA GLY A 93 4.38 -19.11 5.99
C GLY A 93 5.49 -18.79 4.99
N ASN A 94 5.42 -19.38 3.81
CA ASN A 94 6.37 -19.10 2.73
C ASN A 94 5.92 -17.91 1.86
N GLY A 95 6.80 -17.45 0.96
CA GLY A 95 6.51 -16.32 0.08
C GLY A 95 5.27 -16.53 -0.80
N LEU A 96 4.98 -17.76 -1.25
CA LEU A 96 3.80 -18.04 -2.08
C LEU A 96 2.51 -17.85 -1.29
N GLU A 97 2.45 -18.38 -0.06
CA GLU A 97 1.29 -18.22 0.83
C GLU A 97 1.03 -16.74 1.16
N ALA A 98 2.08 -15.98 1.45
CA ALA A 98 1.96 -14.55 1.71
C ALA A 98 1.46 -13.77 0.48
N MET A 99 1.95 -14.09 -0.73
CA MET A 99 1.49 -13.44 -1.96
C MET A 99 0.04 -13.78 -2.29
N GLN A 100 -0.41 -15.01 -2.00
CA GLN A 100 -1.82 -15.39 -2.13
C GLN A 100 -2.71 -14.63 -1.13
N CYS A 101 -2.24 -14.44 0.11
CA CYS A 101 -2.94 -13.63 1.10
C CYS A 101 -3.03 -12.16 0.66
N ALA A 102 -1.93 -11.58 0.18
CA ALA A 102 -1.91 -10.22 -0.38
C ALA A 102 -2.87 -10.07 -1.57
N LEU A 103 -2.86 -11.03 -2.51
CA LEU A 103 -3.78 -11.01 -3.65
C LEU A 103 -5.24 -11.03 -3.22
N GLN A 104 -5.58 -11.81 -2.19
CA GLN A 104 -6.93 -11.85 -1.65
C GLN A 104 -7.29 -10.55 -0.92
N LEU A 105 -6.35 -9.96 -0.18
CA LEU A 105 -6.52 -8.67 0.45
C LEU A 105 -6.85 -7.58 -0.59
N GLU A 106 -6.06 -7.48 -1.67
CA GLU A 106 -6.30 -6.49 -2.73
C GLU A 106 -7.66 -6.67 -3.42
N LYS A 107 -8.08 -7.91 -3.65
CA LYS A 107 -9.41 -8.20 -4.21
C LYS A 107 -10.52 -7.74 -3.27
N ASN A 108 -10.33 -7.89 -1.96
CA ASN A 108 -11.32 -7.45 -0.97
C ASN A 108 -11.37 -5.91 -0.90
N VAL A 109 -10.21 -5.24 -0.92
CA VAL A 109 -10.10 -3.77 -1.01
C VAL A 109 -10.81 -3.25 -2.27
N ASN A 110 -10.52 -3.87 -3.42
CA ASN A 110 -11.15 -3.50 -4.69
C ASN A 110 -12.66 -3.71 -4.67
N GLN A 111 -13.17 -4.80 -4.09
CA GLN A 111 -14.61 -5.01 -3.95
C GLN A 111 -15.26 -3.91 -3.09
N ALA A 112 -14.61 -3.50 -1.99
CA ALA A 112 -15.10 -2.40 -1.15
C ALA A 112 -15.11 -1.06 -1.90
N LEU A 113 -14.14 -0.80 -2.78
CA LEU A 113 -14.10 0.37 -3.65
C LEU A 113 -15.22 0.35 -4.69
N LEU A 114 -15.52 -0.81 -5.30
CA LEU A 114 -16.64 -0.96 -6.23
C LEU A 114 -17.98 -0.73 -5.53
N ASP A 115 -18.15 -1.23 -4.31
CA ASP A 115 -19.36 -1.02 -3.51
C ASP A 115 -19.51 0.47 -3.13
N LEU A 116 -18.41 1.15 -2.78
CA LEU A 116 -18.38 2.58 -2.52
C LEU A 116 -18.73 3.40 -3.77
N HIS A 117 -18.17 3.04 -4.93
CA HIS A 117 -18.46 3.68 -6.21
C HIS A 117 -19.94 3.52 -6.59
N LYS A 118 -20.51 2.35 -6.36
CA LYS A 118 -21.95 2.11 -6.53
C LYS A 118 -22.78 3.02 -5.64
N ILE A 119 -22.43 3.15 -4.35
CA ILE A 119 -23.11 4.09 -3.43
C ILE A 119 -23.03 5.52 -3.97
N ALA A 120 -21.85 5.95 -4.43
CA ALA A 120 -21.67 7.29 -5.00
C ALA A 120 -22.56 7.51 -6.24
N SER A 121 -22.63 6.51 -7.12
CA SER A 121 -23.46 6.52 -8.32
C SER A 121 -24.95 6.58 -8.00
N ASP A 122 -25.43 5.76 -7.05
CA ASP A 122 -26.81 5.73 -6.59
C ASP A 122 -27.23 7.06 -5.94
N LYS A 123 -26.29 7.78 -5.32
CA LYS A 123 -26.49 9.11 -4.73
C LYS A 123 -26.18 10.26 -5.69
N VAL A 124 -25.85 9.95 -6.94
CA VAL A 124 -25.57 10.95 -7.99
C VAL A 124 -24.45 11.91 -7.56
N ASP A 125 -23.34 11.38 -7.02
CA ASP A 125 -22.13 12.12 -6.68
C ASP A 125 -21.01 11.89 -7.72
N PRO A 126 -21.05 12.61 -8.87
CA PRO A 126 -20.10 12.38 -9.95
C PRO A 126 -18.65 12.69 -9.56
N HIS A 127 -18.41 13.63 -8.63
CA HIS A 127 -17.07 13.96 -8.18
C HIS A 127 -16.47 12.84 -7.31
N LEU A 128 -17.29 12.14 -6.51
CA LEU A 128 -16.81 10.96 -5.79
C LEU A 128 -16.55 9.79 -6.75
N CYS A 129 -17.41 9.56 -7.75
CA CYS A 129 -17.16 8.54 -8.77
C CYS A 129 -15.82 8.78 -9.50
N ASP A 130 -15.62 9.99 -10.02
CA ASP A 130 -14.39 10.39 -10.72
C ASP A 130 -13.14 10.27 -9.84
N PHE A 131 -13.24 10.67 -8.57
CA PHE A 131 -12.15 10.52 -7.61
C PHE A 131 -11.73 9.06 -7.39
N LEU A 132 -12.70 8.14 -7.27
CA LEU A 132 -12.42 6.71 -7.10
C LEU A 132 -11.86 6.08 -8.37
N GLU A 133 -12.40 6.45 -9.53
CA GLU A 133 -11.92 5.99 -10.83
C GLU A 133 -10.47 6.44 -11.09
N THR A 134 -10.17 7.70 -10.81
CA THR A 134 -8.86 8.31 -11.08
C THR A 134 -7.77 7.78 -10.15
N HIS A 135 -8.06 7.66 -8.85
CA HIS A 135 -7.03 7.43 -7.84
C HIS A 135 -6.98 6.03 -7.25
N TYR A 136 -8.01 5.20 -7.44
CA TYR A 136 -8.10 3.90 -6.75
C TYR A 136 -8.34 2.75 -7.73
N LEU A 137 -9.39 2.80 -8.56
CA LEU A 137 -9.80 1.63 -9.35
C LEU A 137 -8.72 1.19 -10.36
N ASN A 138 -8.02 2.13 -10.99
CA ASN A 138 -6.89 1.81 -11.88
C ASN A 138 -5.71 1.21 -11.09
N GLU A 139 -5.37 1.81 -9.95
CA GLU A 139 -4.27 1.34 -9.10
C GLU A 139 -4.53 -0.08 -8.58
N GLN A 140 -5.76 -0.40 -8.17
CA GLN A 140 -6.15 -1.74 -7.74
C GLN A 140 -6.05 -2.79 -8.85
N VAL A 141 -6.43 -2.46 -10.08
CA VAL A 141 -6.30 -3.41 -11.20
C VAL A 141 -4.83 -3.73 -11.46
N GLU A 142 -3.96 -2.72 -11.43
CA GLU A 142 -2.51 -2.90 -11.58
C GLU A 142 -1.91 -3.70 -10.41
N ALA A 143 -2.30 -3.42 -9.16
CA ALA A 143 -1.86 -4.15 -7.98
C ALA A 143 -2.28 -5.62 -8.02
N ILE A 144 -3.55 -5.91 -8.32
CA ILE A 144 -4.08 -7.28 -8.47
C ILE A 144 -3.38 -8.01 -9.61
N LYS A 145 -3.12 -7.34 -10.74
CA LYS A 145 -2.38 -7.93 -11.86
C LYS A 145 -0.95 -8.27 -11.47
N LYS A 146 -0.25 -7.33 -10.82
CA LYS A 146 1.11 -7.49 -10.32
C LYS A 146 1.21 -8.67 -9.35
N LEU A 147 0.32 -8.76 -8.36
CA LEU A 147 0.24 -9.89 -7.42
C LEU A 147 -0.13 -11.20 -8.11
N GLY A 148 -1.07 -11.15 -9.06
CA GLY A 148 -1.48 -12.30 -9.87
C GLY A 148 -0.35 -12.89 -10.70
N ASP A 149 0.56 -12.07 -11.23
CA ASP A 149 1.72 -12.53 -12.00
C ASP A 149 2.72 -13.33 -11.16
N TYR A 150 2.75 -13.11 -9.84
CA TYR A 150 3.57 -13.90 -8.93
C TYR A 150 2.94 -15.27 -8.59
N SER A 151 1.63 -15.48 -8.80
CA SER A 151 0.92 -16.68 -8.33
C SER A 151 1.09 -17.95 -9.20
N PRO A 152 1.23 -17.89 -10.55
CA PRO A 152 1.44 -19.10 -11.36
C PRO A 152 2.80 -19.15 -12.09
N SER A 153 3.61 -18.09 -12.11
CA SER A 153 4.78 -18.04 -13.00
C SER A 153 6.02 -18.80 -12.51
N ARG A 154 6.16 -19.18 -11.23
CA ARG A 154 7.41 -19.84 -10.75
C ARG A 154 7.23 -20.83 -9.58
N THR A 155 6.83 -22.06 -9.89
CA THR A 155 7.29 -23.28 -9.16
C THR A 155 8.76 -23.61 -9.52
N ARG A 156 9.48 -22.68 -10.14
CA ARG A 156 10.92 -22.76 -10.41
C ARG A 156 11.49 -21.37 -10.16
N GLU A 157 12.26 -21.19 -9.08
CA GLU A 157 13.05 -19.99 -8.78
C GLU A 157 12.30 -18.76 -8.23
N VAL A 158 11.59 -18.90 -7.10
CA VAL A 158 11.37 -17.77 -6.17
C VAL A 158 12.40 -17.74 -5.05
N ASP A 159 13.57 -18.35 -5.29
CA ASP A 159 14.77 -18.11 -4.48
C ASP A 159 15.65 -17.04 -5.15
N ALA A 160 15.77 -15.92 -4.44
CA ALA A 160 16.93 -15.01 -4.42
C ALA A 160 17.21 -13.99 -5.55
N LEU A 161 16.50 -13.91 -6.68
CA LEU A 161 17.00 -13.03 -7.79
C LEU A 161 16.06 -11.96 -8.38
N SER A 162 14.75 -11.93 -8.11
CA SER A 162 13.84 -11.00 -8.81
C SER A 162 13.54 -9.66 -8.11
N PHE A 163 14.05 -9.40 -6.90
CA PHE A 163 13.83 -8.12 -6.18
C PHE A 163 15.00 -7.13 -6.28
N ARG A 164 15.97 -7.33 -7.17
CA ARG A 164 17.03 -6.32 -7.40
C ARG A 164 16.47 -5.13 -8.19
N THR A 165 16.09 -4.09 -7.43
CA THR A 165 16.25 -2.66 -7.74
C THR A 165 15.97 -2.20 -9.18
N SER A 166 14.76 -1.72 -9.43
CA SER A 166 14.49 -0.73 -10.48
C SER A 166 14.77 0.69 -9.96
N ARG A 167 16.06 1.07 -9.88
CA ARG A 167 16.55 2.46 -10.07
C ARG A 167 18.05 2.53 -9.80
N SER A 168 18.84 2.38 -10.87
CA SER A 168 20.07 3.15 -11.03
C SER A 168 20.39 3.26 -12.52
N GLN A 169 19.60 4.06 -13.23
CA GLN A 169 20.13 4.76 -14.40
C GLN A 169 20.69 6.08 -13.90
N THR A 170 21.90 6.06 -13.36
CA THR A 170 22.78 7.23 -13.44
C THR A 170 23.79 6.93 -14.52
N VAL A 171 23.61 7.65 -15.62
CA VAL A 171 24.48 7.73 -16.79
C VAL A 171 25.93 7.89 -16.33
N MET A 172 26.77 6.92 -16.70
CA MET A 172 28.22 7.10 -16.68
C MET A 172 28.58 8.14 -17.75
N SER A 173 28.84 9.36 -17.31
CA SER A 173 29.42 10.43 -18.12
C SER A 173 30.50 11.14 -17.31
N GLY A 174 31.75 10.73 -17.54
CA GLY A 174 32.96 11.57 -17.50
C GLY A 174 33.29 12.36 -16.24
N ALA A 175 34.31 11.90 -15.50
CA ALA A 175 35.30 12.79 -14.91
C ALA A 175 36.61 12.03 -14.65
N MET A 176 37.71 12.65 -15.06
CA MET A 176 39.08 12.16 -15.00
C MET A 176 39.57 11.99 -13.55
N GLY A 177 40.43 10.98 -13.36
CA GLY A 177 41.60 11.06 -12.48
C GLY A 177 41.38 10.81 -10.99
N TRP A 178 41.55 9.55 -10.56
CA TRP A 178 41.86 9.22 -9.17
C TRP A 178 43.24 8.55 -9.09
N ARG A 179 44.18 9.21 -8.41
CA ARG A 179 45.45 8.64 -7.95
C ARG A 179 45.22 7.99 -6.57
N PRO A 180 45.89 6.87 -6.25
CA PRO A 180 45.75 6.22 -4.94
C PRO A 180 46.59 6.96 -3.88
N CYS A 181 45.98 7.33 -2.77
CA CYS A 181 46.69 7.74 -1.56
C CYS A 181 46.54 6.64 -0.50
N SER A 182 47.63 5.90 -0.32
CA SER A 182 47.88 4.94 0.75
C SER A 182 48.30 5.68 2.02
N VAL A 183 47.48 5.69 3.08
CA VAL A 183 47.97 5.97 4.46
C VAL A 183 47.11 5.23 5.50
N LEU A 184 47.67 4.10 5.94
CA LEU A 184 47.77 3.58 7.31
C LEU A 184 46.52 3.52 8.22
N CYS A 185 46.08 2.28 8.41
CA CYS A 185 45.52 1.75 9.65
C CYS A 185 46.43 2.03 10.85
N SER A 186 45.86 2.51 11.95
CA SER A 186 46.43 2.38 13.30
C SER A 186 45.29 2.12 14.28
N TRP A 187 45.18 0.86 14.68
CA TRP A 187 44.41 0.40 15.83
C TRP A 187 44.98 0.98 17.13
N ARG A 188 44.11 1.45 18.03
CA ARG A 188 44.27 1.33 19.50
C ARG A 188 42.93 1.57 20.19
N ARG A 189 42.27 0.48 20.58
CA ARG A 189 41.45 0.43 21.80
C ARG A 189 42.32 -0.18 22.91
N MET A 190 42.08 0.27 24.14
CA MET A 190 42.51 -0.40 25.37
C MET A 190 41.99 -1.84 25.42
#